data_AF-A0A523EC91-F1
#
_entry.id   AF-A0A523EC91-F1
#
_cell.length_a   1.000
_cell.length_b   1.000
_cell.length_c   1.000
_cell.angle_alpha   90.00
_cell.angle_beta   90.00
_cell.angle_gamma   90.00
#
_symmetry.space_group_name_H-M   'P 1'
#
loop_
_entity.id
_entity.type
_entity.pdbx_description
1 polymer ?
#
loop_
_entity_poly.entity_id
_entity_poly.type
_entity_poly.pdbx_seq_one_letter_code
_entity_poly.pdbx_strand_id
1 'polypeptide(L)'
;MLIERVLVLFYLAGCIGIGIYASKRVLGSRDEYWVAGRRIGTFVNAMAIMASLASGGSIIGVMGLAYSQGIPATLALFAGAVIGFPLASLLVARPLRNFGRYTITDFLAYRYPSAIVRYLVPILIIIAFTIYIVAQMKAAGITANALLGIPYDTALTLATVVFILYVSIGGMIAITWTDVIQGLLMLAVVVGTALVMVWRAGSPFELMDQATRVAPELGRVTNQPVSSYLGYFVIWATAIPVIPHIVMRVFSAKDARGAQLSLNLAMIAYSMMILAACLAIVPVGKLNFPGLADADQVFLRVMESEFPPVIRGIAVAAVLAAVMSTTDALLLACSSAIAHDLLGNVLREHASERMSTTIRIGSAWGIGLLALYWAFSPPELISQFYTAGVGILSASLFVPTVAGIWWKRANLLGGVLALVLGAVTYVLVHFGILDVGLSPILVALPASAVAMLVGGLVGRPESDAMLEQVADLHRSDAKTT
;
A
#
# COMPACT_ATOMS: atom_id res chain seq x y z
N MET A 1 -17.49 -16.20 -20.67
CA MET A 1 -16.92 -14.86 -20.94
C MET A 1 -17.95 -13.73 -20.99
N LEU A 2 -19.15 -13.88 -21.59
CA LEU A 2 -20.12 -12.76 -21.66
C LEU A 2 -20.60 -12.31 -20.26
N ILE A 3 -20.98 -13.25 -19.40
CA ILE A 3 -21.47 -12.97 -18.04
C ILE A 3 -20.40 -12.25 -17.22
N GLU A 4 -19.17 -12.73 -17.30
CA GLU A 4 -18.03 -12.18 -16.58
C GLU A 4 -17.77 -10.72 -16.99
N ARG A 5 -17.80 -10.44 -18.30
CA ARG A 5 -17.64 -9.08 -18.84
C ARG A 5 -18.75 -8.14 -18.35
N VAL A 6 -20.01 -8.60 -18.35
CA VAL A 6 -21.15 -7.80 -17.87
C VAL A 6 -21.00 -7.47 -16.39
N LEU A 7 -20.61 -8.43 -15.55
CA LEU A 7 -20.41 -8.21 -14.12
C LEU A 7 -19.28 -7.20 -13.84
N VAL A 8 -18.17 -7.29 -14.58
CA VAL A 8 -17.07 -6.34 -14.47
C VAL A 8 -17.46 -4.95 -14.94
N LEU A 9 -18.20 -4.84 -16.05
CA LEU A 9 -18.72 -3.54 -16.52
C LEU A 9 -19.68 -2.92 -15.49
N PHE A 10 -20.54 -3.72 -14.88
CA PHE A 10 -21.43 -3.27 -13.82
C PHE A 10 -20.65 -2.78 -12.59
N TYR A 11 -19.62 -3.51 -12.18
CA TYR A 11 -18.71 -3.12 -11.12
C TYR A 11 -18.01 -1.77 -11.43
N LEU A 12 -17.39 -1.64 -12.61
CA LEU A 12 -16.71 -0.42 -13.04
C LEU A 12 -17.66 0.78 -13.11
N ALA A 13 -18.86 0.58 -13.67
CA ALA A 13 -19.90 1.61 -13.71
C ALA A 13 -20.34 2.05 -12.31
N GLY A 14 -20.46 1.10 -11.37
CA GLY A 14 -20.75 1.37 -9.97
C GLY A 14 -19.67 2.24 -9.31
N CYS A 15 -18.39 1.89 -9.48
CA CYS A 15 -17.27 2.69 -8.99
C CYS A 15 -17.28 4.11 -9.55
N ILE A 16 -17.44 4.26 -10.87
CA ILE A 16 -17.53 5.57 -11.53
C ILE A 16 -18.72 6.37 -10.99
N GLY A 17 -19.89 5.75 -10.84
CA GLY A 17 -21.08 6.39 -10.29
C GLY A 17 -20.87 6.92 -8.87
N ILE A 18 -20.23 6.13 -8.00
CA ILE A 18 -19.87 6.56 -6.64
C ILE A 18 -18.87 7.71 -6.69
N GLY A 19 -17.86 7.63 -7.57
CA GLY A 19 -16.88 8.69 -7.77
C GLY A 19 -17.51 10.03 -8.14
N ILE A 20 -18.41 10.02 -9.13
CA ILE A 20 -19.14 11.21 -9.59
C ILE A 20 -20.08 11.74 -8.50
N TYR A 21 -20.76 10.85 -7.75
CA TYR A 21 -21.66 11.27 -6.68
C TYR A 21 -20.89 11.90 -5.51
N ALA A 22 -19.78 11.29 -5.10
CA ALA A 22 -18.95 11.77 -4.01
C ALA A 22 -18.17 13.04 -4.37
N SER A 23 -17.71 13.19 -5.62
CA SER A 23 -16.94 14.36 -6.07
C SER A 23 -17.74 15.67 -6.02
N LYS A 24 -19.07 15.60 -6.18
CA LYS A 24 -19.98 16.75 -5.97
C LYS A 24 -19.91 17.33 -4.55
N ARG A 25 -19.41 16.57 -3.57
CA ARG A 25 -19.22 17.00 -2.17
C ARG A 25 -17.77 17.39 -1.83
N VAL A 26 -16.85 17.37 -2.80
CA VAL A 26 -15.39 17.52 -2.56
C VAL A 26 -14.85 18.88 -3.06
N LEU A 27 -15.65 19.64 -3.80
CA LEU A 27 -15.22 20.83 -4.57
C LEU A 27 -15.25 22.14 -3.76
N GLY A 28 -14.98 22.12 -2.45
CA GLY A 28 -15.03 23.35 -1.64
C GLY A 28 -13.87 23.58 -0.67
N SER A 29 -13.06 22.56 -0.35
CA SER A 29 -11.99 22.69 0.65
C SER A 29 -10.85 21.69 0.47
N ARG A 30 -9.61 22.13 0.73
CA ARG A 30 -8.43 21.24 0.81
C ARG A 30 -8.63 20.12 1.83
N ASP A 31 -9.34 20.41 2.91
CA ASP A 31 -9.61 19.45 3.97
C ASP A 31 -10.53 18.31 3.53
N GLU A 32 -11.55 18.64 2.76
CA GLU A 32 -12.47 17.65 2.21
C GLU A 32 -11.80 16.78 1.14
N TYR A 33 -10.90 17.36 0.34
CA TYR A 33 -10.22 16.58 -0.67
C TYR A 33 -9.14 15.66 -0.09
N TRP A 34 -8.24 16.16 0.75
CA TRP A 34 -7.07 15.37 1.16
C TRP A 34 -7.36 14.42 2.32
N VAL A 35 -8.25 14.81 3.23
CA VAL A 35 -8.50 14.05 4.47
C VAL A 35 -9.99 13.87 4.77
N ALA A 36 -10.85 14.06 3.76
CA ALA A 36 -12.30 13.86 3.87
C ALA A 36 -12.97 14.67 5.00
N GLY A 37 -12.41 15.82 5.39
CA GLY A 37 -12.90 16.62 6.51
C GLY A 37 -12.75 15.95 7.88
N ARG A 38 -11.86 14.95 8.00
CA ARG A 38 -11.53 14.21 9.23
C ARG A 38 -12.75 13.67 9.97
N ARG A 39 -13.71 13.12 9.22
CA ARG A 39 -14.99 12.63 9.73
C ARG A 39 -15.25 11.15 9.43
N ILE A 40 -14.26 10.43 8.92
CA ILE A 40 -14.43 9.02 8.56
C ILE A 40 -14.50 8.18 9.83
N GLY A 41 -15.62 7.46 9.99
CA GLY A 41 -15.83 6.55 11.11
C GLY A 41 -14.93 5.31 11.04
N THR A 42 -14.70 4.68 12.19
CA THR A 42 -13.72 3.61 12.35
C THR A 42 -13.89 2.44 11.38
N PHE A 43 -15.10 1.89 11.25
CA PHE A 43 -15.33 0.74 10.37
C PHE A 43 -15.09 1.08 8.90
N VAL A 44 -15.60 2.23 8.46
CA VAL A 44 -15.42 2.74 7.10
C VAL A 44 -13.93 2.94 6.81
N ASN A 45 -13.20 3.56 7.74
CA ASN A 45 -11.77 3.79 7.58
C ASN A 45 -10.98 2.47 7.63
N ALA A 46 -11.37 1.50 8.47
CA ALA A 46 -10.73 0.19 8.53
C ALA A 46 -10.85 -0.56 7.20
N MET A 47 -12.04 -0.59 6.63
CA MET A 47 -12.26 -1.20 5.32
C MET A 47 -11.50 -0.47 4.22
N ALA A 48 -11.42 0.86 4.29
CA ALA A 48 -10.65 1.64 3.34
C ALA A 48 -9.13 1.45 3.45
N ILE A 49 -8.61 1.41 4.67
CA ILE A 49 -7.21 1.06 4.96
C ILE A 49 -6.90 -0.35 4.46
N MET A 50 -7.77 -1.32 4.78
CA MET A 50 -7.59 -2.69 4.34
C MET A 50 -7.62 -2.78 2.83
N ALA A 51 -8.58 -2.15 2.15
CA ALA A 51 -8.67 -2.21 0.68
C ALA A 51 -7.53 -1.49 -0.03
N SER A 52 -7.05 -0.36 0.51
CA SER A 52 -5.89 0.35 -0.07
C SER A 52 -4.56 -0.39 0.16
N LEU A 53 -4.50 -1.32 1.11
CA LEU A 53 -3.36 -2.23 1.27
C LEU A 53 -3.54 -3.58 0.56
N ALA A 54 -4.77 -4.11 0.57
CA ALA A 54 -5.22 -5.31 -0.14
C ALA A 54 -5.22 -5.02 -1.63
N SER A 55 -4.02 -4.98 -2.18
CA SER A 55 -3.76 -4.58 -3.54
C SER A 55 -3.91 -5.75 -4.52
N GLY A 56 -3.82 -5.47 -5.82
CA GLY A 56 -3.60 -6.51 -6.82
C GLY A 56 -2.40 -7.39 -6.44
N GLY A 57 -1.37 -6.79 -5.83
CA GLY A 57 -0.25 -7.51 -5.23
C GLY A 57 -0.61 -8.43 -4.05
N SER A 58 -1.69 -8.15 -3.32
CA SER A 58 -2.16 -9.00 -2.21
C SER A 58 -3.09 -10.13 -2.65
N ILE A 59 -3.83 -10.00 -3.75
CA ILE A 59 -4.63 -11.13 -4.27
C ILE A 59 -3.80 -11.96 -5.22
N ILE A 60 -3.19 -11.32 -6.22
CA ILE A 60 -2.41 -11.98 -7.26
C ILE A 60 -0.99 -12.25 -6.78
N GLY A 61 -0.27 -11.22 -6.33
CA GLY A 61 1.15 -11.33 -5.99
C GLY A 61 1.47 -12.20 -4.78
N VAL A 62 0.59 -12.26 -3.76
CA VAL A 62 0.69 -13.20 -2.62
C VAL A 62 0.67 -14.63 -3.12
N MET A 63 -0.32 -14.94 -3.95
CA MET A 63 -0.54 -16.31 -4.38
C MET A 63 0.56 -16.73 -5.36
N GLY A 64 1.00 -15.82 -6.25
CA GLY A 64 2.16 -16.05 -7.11
C GLY A 64 3.46 -16.25 -6.35
N LEU A 65 3.70 -15.46 -5.29
CA LEU A 65 4.86 -15.64 -4.42
C LEU A 65 4.81 -16.98 -3.68
N ALA A 66 3.65 -17.37 -3.15
CA ALA A 66 3.49 -18.63 -2.43
C ALA A 66 3.63 -19.84 -3.36
N TYR A 67 3.10 -19.74 -4.58
CA TYR A 67 3.19 -20.78 -5.59
C TYR A 67 4.63 -21.01 -6.06
N SER A 68 5.42 -19.93 -6.19
CA SER A 68 6.80 -19.96 -6.71
C SER A 68 7.87 -20.18 -5.64
N GLN A 69 7.77 -19.49 -4.49
CA GLN A 69 8.79 -19.46 -3.43
C GLN A 69 8.37 -20.15 -2.14
N GLY A 70 7.16 -20.72 -2.12
CA GLY A 70 6.60 -21.40 -0.96
C GLY A 70 5.89 -20.46 0.01
N ILE A 71 5.08 -21.07 0.86
CA ILE A 71 4.28 -20.40 1.88
C ILE A 71 5.16 -19.71 2.94
N PRO A 72 6.31 -20.29 3.40
CA PRO A 72 7.18 -19.58 4.35
C PRO A 72 7.70 -18.23 3.85
N ALA A 73 8.10 -18.14 2.57
CA ALA A 73 8.55 -16.89 1.95
C ALA A 73 7.46 -15.83 1.95
N THR A 74 6.27 -16.26 1.59
CA THR A 74 5.07 -15.42 1.55
C THR A 74 4.73 -14.92 2.96
N LEU A 75 4.59 -15.83 3.92
CA LEU A 75 4.25 -15.46 5.29
C LEU A 75 5.29 -14.56 5.94
N ALA A 76 6.58 -14.65 5.60
CA ALA A 76 7.59 -13.72 6.10
C ALA A 76 7.27 -12.26 5.71
N LEU A 77 6.92 -12.02 4.44
CA LEU A 77 6.53 -10.71 3.93
C LEU A 77 5.23 -10.22 4.61
N PHE A 78 4.19 -11.05 4.60
CA PHE A 78 2.87 -10.63 5.08
C PHE A 78 2.75 -10.58 6.60
N ALA A 79 3.48 -11.40 7.35
CA ALA A 79 3.58 -11.25 8.79
C ALA A 79 4.18 -9.88 9.15
N GLY A 80 5.13 -9.38 8.36
CA GLY A 80 5.63 -8.02 8.47
C GLY A 80 4.51 -7.00 8.32
N ALA A 81 3.68 -7.11 7.26
CA ALA A 81 2.56 -6.20 7.04
C ALA A 81 1.50 -6.27 8.17
N VAL A 82 1.19 -7.47 8.65
CA VAL A 82 0.26 -7.71 9.76
C VAL A 82 0.76 -7.05 11.05
N ILE A 83 2.05 -7.19 11.38
CA ILE A 83 2.68 -6.54 12.54
C ILE A 83 2.85 -5.03 12.33
N GLY A 84 2.98 -4.58 11.08
CA GLY A 84 3.07 -3.17 10.74
C GLY A 84 1.83 -2.36 11.15
N PHE A 85 0.63 -2.96 11.12
CA PHE A 85 -0.59 -2.30 11.57
C PHE A 85 -0.63 -1.93 13.06
N PRO A 86 -0.40 -2.86 14.01
CA PRO A 86 -0.33 -2.52 15.42
C PRO A 86 0.87 -1.61 15.71
N LEU A 87 2.00 -1.76 15.02
CA LEU A 87 3.09 -0.79 15.10
C LEU A 87 2.62 0.62 14.68
N ALA A 88 1.86 0.74 13.59
CA ALA A 88 1.31 2.02 13.16
C ALA A 88 0.31 2.58 14.17
N SER A 89 -0.58 1.73 14.68
CA SER A 89 -1.57 2.09 15.70
C SER A 89 -0.91 2.62 16.97
N LEU A 90 0.16 1.97 17.43
CA LEU A 90 0.85 2.33 18.67
C LEU A 90 1.78 3.52 18.49
N LEU A 91 2.58 3.53 17.42
CA LEU A 91 3.68 4.49 17.27
C LEU A 91 3.27 5.79 16.59
N VAL A 92 2.34 5.78 15.64
CA VAL A 92 2.09 6.96 14.80
C VAL A 92 0.64 7.43 14.75
N ALA A 93 -0.33 6.53 14.95
CA ALA A 93 -1.72 6.83 14.60
C ALA A 93 -2.29 8.01 15.40
N ARG A 94 -2.11 8.01 16.72
CA ARG A 94 -2.57 9.11 17.58
C ARG A 94 -1.76 10.40 17.38
N PRO A 95 -0.41 10.39 17.46
CA PRO A 95 0.37 11.61 17.27
C PRO A 95 0.13 12.27 15.91
N LEU A 96 0.08 11.49 14.83
CA LEU A 96 -0.20 12.03 13.51
C LEU A 96 -1.66 12.49 13.39
N ARG A 97 -2.64 11.75 13.90
CA ARG A 97 -4.02 12.22 13.88
C ARG A 97 -4.19 13.56 14.60
N ASN A 98 -3.50 13.75 15.73
CA ASN A 98 -3.52 14.97 16.53
C ASN A 98 -2.74 16.12 15.89
N PHE A 99 -1.69 15.81 15.11
CA PHE A 99 -0.94 16.81 14.36
C PHE A 99 -1.79 17.58 13.35
N GLY A 100 -2.86 16.96 12.83
CA GLY A 100 -3.93 17.67 12.12
C GLY A 100 -3.54 18.23 10.74
N ARG A 101 -2.46 17.76 10.13
CA ARG A 101 -2.06 18.11 8.74
C ARG A 101 -2.52 17.06 7.73
N TYR A 102 -1.90 16.99 6.55
CA TYR A 102 -2.37 16.21 5.40
C TYR A 102 -1.41 15.09 5.02
N THR A 103 -0.09 15.32 5.10
CA THR A 103 0.92 14.39 4.61
C THR A 103 1.95 14.02 5.68
N ILE A 104 2.64 12.89 5.48
CA ILE A 104 3.81 12.55 6.30
C ILE A 104 4.95 13.56 6.09
N THR A 105 5.04 14.13 4.88
CA THR A 105 5.94 15.23 4.55
C THR A 105 5.67 16.46 5.41
N ASP A 106 4.40 16.82 5.64
CA ASP A 106 4.04 17.93 6.54
C ASP A 106 4.64 17.71 7.93
N PHE A 107 4.51 16.49 8.48
CA PHE A 107 5.04 16.15 9.79
C PHE A 107 6.57 16.22 9.82
N LEU A 108 7.23 15.57 8.87
CA LEU A 108 8.69 15.55 8.82
C LEU A 108 9.29 16.93 8.57
N ALA A 109 8.72 17.74 7.67
CA ALA A 109 9.19 19.09 7.38
C ALA A 109 8.89 20.07 8.52
N TYR A 110 7.85 19.81 9.32
CA TYR A 110 7.59 20.54 10.56
C TYR A 110 8.59 20.16 11.65
N ARG A 111 8.83 18.86 11.83
CA ARG A 111 9.73 18.33 12.86
C ARG A 111 11.20 18.59 12.56
N TYR A 112 11.56 18.63 11.29
CA TYR A 112 12.91 18.83 10.77
C TYR A 112 12.85 19.89 9.65
N PRO A 113 12.86 21.19 10.00
CA PRO A 113 12.65 22.28 9.04
C PRO A 113 13.86 22.47 8.11
N SER A 114 13.95 21.63 7.08
CA SER A 114 14.98 21.67 6.04
C SER A 114 14.39 21.51 4.64
N ALA A 115 14.97 22.23 3.67
CA ALA A 115 14.65 22.08 2.26
C ALA A 115 14.88 20.63 1.78
N ILE A 116 15.90 19.95 2.31
CA ILE A 116 16.18 18.54 1.97
C ILE A 116 14.96 17.69 2.31
N VAL A 117 14.38 17.81 3.50
CA VAL A 117 13.20 17.04 3.91
C VAL A 117 12.00 17.38 3.02
N ARG A 118 11.79 18.67 2.77
CA ARG A 118 10.65 19.17 1.98
C ARG A 118 10.65 18.69 0.54
N TYR A 119 11.82 18.49 -0.08
CA TYR A 119 11.92 18.03 -1.47
C TYR A 119 12.17 16.52 -1.57
N LEU A 120 13.04 15.96 -0.73
CA LEU A 120 13.44 14.56 -0.83
C LEU A 120 12.31 13.61 -0.45
N VAL A 121 11.53 13.89 0.61
CA VAL A 121 10.40 13.04 1.02
C VAL A 121 9.40 12.85 -0.14
N PRO A 122 8.81 13.90 -0.74
CA PRO A 122 7.84 13.72 -1.81
C PRO A 122 8.44 13.08 -3.06
N ILE A 123 9.73 13.32 -3.37
CA ILE A 123 10.42 12.64 -4.47
C ILE A 123 10.50 11.12 -4.22
N LEU A 124 10.91 10.72 -3.01
CA LEU A 124 10.96 9.30 -2.63
C LEU A 124 9.57 8.65 -2.70
N ILE A 125 8.53 9.37 -2.27
CA ILE A 125 7.13 8.92 -2.37
C ILE A 125 6.75 8.68 -3.83
N ILE A 126 6.98 9.64 -4.72
CA ILE A 126 6.64 9.53 -6.14
C ILE A 126 7.37 8.35 -6.79
N ILE A 127 8.67 8.19 -6.52
CA ILE A 127 9.47 7.07 -7.06
C ILE A 127 8.91 5.73 -6.57
N ALA A 128 8.79 5.56 -5.26
CA ALA A 128 8.34 4.30 -4.65
C ALA A 128 6.92 3.92 -5.07
N PHE A 129 6.02 4.90 -5.14
CA PHE A 129 4.64 4.66 -5.52
C PHE A 129 4.47 4.46 -7.03
N THR A 130 5.33 5.05 -7.87
CA THR A 130 5.34 4.70 -9.31
C THR A 130 5.70 3.23 -9.50
N ILE A 131 6.74 2.73 -8.80
CA ILE A 131 7.10 1.30 -8.79
C ILE A 131 5.92 0.44 -8.32
N TYR A 132 5.23 0.87 -7.27
CA TYR A 132 4.08 0.12 -6.75
C TYR A 132 2.91 0.13 -7.75
N ILE A 133 2.61 1.25 -8.41
CA ILE A 133 1.56 1.36 -9.43
C ILE A 133 1.86 0.46 -10.64
N VAL A 134 3.12 0.36 -11.09
CA VAL A 134 3.51 -0.58 -12.16
C VAL A 134 3.14 -2.02 -11.79
N ALA A 135 3.36 -2.41 -10.53
CA ALA A 135 2.99 -3.73 -10.03
C ALA A 135 1.46 -3.94 -10.05
N GLN A 136 0.68 -2.90 -9.72
CA GLN A 136 -0.79 -2.93 -9.82
C GLN A 136 -1.26 -3.05 -11.27
N MET A 137 -0.60 -2.34 -12.18
CA MET A 137 -0.90 -2.38 -13.61
C MET A 137 -0.66 -3.77 -14.20
N LYS A 138 0.41 -4.46 -13.81
CA LYS A 138 0.62 -5.88 -14.18
C LYS A 138 -0.55 -6.75 -13.72
N ALA A 139 -0.98 -6.63 -12.46
CA ALA A 139 -2.10 -7.39 -11.93
C ALA A 139 -3.40 -7.12 -12.71
N ALA A 140 -3.68 -5.87 -13.05
CA ALA A 140 -4.82 -5.52 -13.89
C ALA A 140 -4.69 -6.05 -15.32
N GLY A 141 -3.51 -5.97 -15.94
CA GLY A 141 -3.25 -6.47 -17.28
C GLY A 141 -3.50 -7.98 -17.40
N ILE A 142 -2.96 -8.77 -16.46
CA ILE A 142 -3.18 -10.22 -16.39
C ILE A 142 -4.68 -10.52 -16.22
N THR A 143 -5.34 -9.80 -15.31
CA THR A 143 -6.76 -9.99 -15.01
C THR A 143 -7.65 -9.65 -16.21
N ALA A 144 -7.39 -8.52 -16.86
CA ALA A 144 -8.11 -8.07 -18.04
C ALA A 144 -7.84 -8.97 -19.25
N ASN A 145 -6.61 -9.47 -19.42
CA ASN A 145 -6.27 -10.46 -20.45
C ASN A 145 -7.08 -11.76 -20.25
N ALA A 146 -7.10 -12.29 -19.03
CA ALA A 146 -7.87 -13.50 -18.70
C ALA A 146 -9.39 -13.33 -18.88
N LEU A 147 -9.93 -12.13 -18.62
CA LEU A 147 -11.35 -11.84 -18.74
C LEU A 147 -11.80 -11.55 -20.18
N LEU A 148 -11.02 -10.73 -20.88
CA LEU A 148 -11.40 -10.20 -22.18
C LEU A 148 -10.91 -11.11 -23.31
N GLY A 149 -9.90 -11.95 -23.06
CA GLY A 149 -9.24 -12.74 -24.10
C GLY A 149 -8.51 -11.88 -25.13
N ILE A 150 -8.21 -10.63 -24.80
CA ILE A 150 -7.45 -9.69 -25.65
C ILE A 150 -5.99 -9.67 -25.22
N PRO A 151 -5.03 -9.32 -26.11
CA PRO A 151 -3.61 -9.26 -25.77
C PRO A 151 -3.32 -8.42 -24.53
N TYR A 152 -2.31 -8.82 -23.74
CA TYR A 152 -1.94 -8.18 -22.48
C TYR A 152 -1.75 -6.67 -22.61
N ASP A 153 -1.03 -6.20 -23.64
CA ASP A 153 -0.76 -4.77 -23.85
C ASP A 153 -2.03 -3.94 -24.03
N THR A 154 -3.00 -4.46 -24.79
CA THR A 154 -4.31 -3.83 -25.00
C THR A 154 -5.13 -3.85 -23.71
N ALA A 155 -5.12 -4.98 -23.01
CA ALA A 155 -5.84 -5.17 -21.75
C ALA A 155 -5.33 -4.20 -20.66
N LEU A 156 -4.01 -4.13 -20.51
CA LEU A 156 -3.28 -3.23 -19.62
C LEU A 156 -3.60 -1.77 -19.93
N THR A 157 -3.52 -1.36 -21.21
CA THR A 157 -3.78 0.02 -21.63
C THR A 157 -5.22 0.44 -21.30
N LEU A 158 -6.19 -0.41 -21.65
CA LEU A 158 -7.61 -0.13 -21.39
C LEU A 158 -7.88 -0.01 -19.89
N ALA A 159 -7.41 -0.98 -19.10
CA ALA A 159 -7.58 -0.98 -17.66
C ALA A 159 -6.98 0.29 -17.03
N THR A 160 -5.75 0.64 -17.42
CA THR A 160 -5.04 1.82 -16.92
C THR A 160 -5.77 3.13 -17.20
N VAL A 161 -6.25 3.32 -18.44
CA VAL A 161 -6.99 4.54 -18.81
C VAL A 161 -8.26 4.69 -17.97
N VAL A 162 -9.01 3.59 -17.78
CA VAL A 162 -10.22 3.60 -16.95
C VAL A 162 -9.91 3.98 -15.51
N PHE A 163 -8.83 3.44 -14.93
CA PHE A 163 -8.45 3.74 -13.55
C PHE A 163 -8.03 5.20 -13.36
N ILE A 164 -7.17 5.73 -14.24
CA ILE A 164 -6.68 7.13 -14.12
C ILE A 164 -7.85 8.13 -14.26
N LEU A 165 -8.78 7.87 -15.18
CA LEU A 165 -9.98 8.69 -15.37
C LEU A 165 -10.80 8.78 -14.08
N TYR A 166 -11.02 7.63 -13.43
CA TYR A 166 -11.80 7.54 -12.21
C TYR A 166 -11.12 8.28 -11.03
N VAL A 167 -9.81 8.05 -10.83
CA VAL A 167 -9.04 8.69 -9.74
C VAL A 167 -9.03 10.20 -9.82
N SER A 168 -8.95 10.72 -11.04
CA SER A 168 -8.88 12.16 -11.30
C SER A 168 -10.08 12.94 -10.74
N ILE A 169 -11.21 12.25 -10.48
CA ILE A 169 -12.49 12.86 -10.11
C ILE A 169 -12.75 12.79 -8.59
N GLY A 170 -12.21 11.79 -7.87
CA GLY A 170 -12.80 11.35 -6.60
C GLY A 170 -12.39 12.07 -5.29
N GLY A 171 -11.11 12.40 -5.11
CA GLY A 171 -10.59 12.84 -3.80
C GLY A 171 -10.80 11.82 -2.67
N MET A 172 -10.37 12.13 -1.44
CA MET A 172 -10.36 11.16 -0.33
C MET A 172 -11.75 10.60 -0.01
N ILE A 173 -12.83 11.38 -0.07
CA ILE A 173 -14.20 10.89 0.23
C ILE A 173 -14.63 9.82 -0.77
N ALA A 174 -14.47 10.07 -2.07
CA ALA A 174 -14.88 9.08 -3.07
C ALA A 174 -14.08 7.80 -2.92
N ILE A 175 -12.74 7.93 -2.81
CA ILE A 175 -11.83 6.78 -2.66
C ILE A 175 -12.21 5.99 -1.40
N THR A 176 -12.55 6.66 -0.29
CA THR A 176 -13.01 5.97 0.92
C THR A 176 -14.22 5.08 0.67
N TRP A 177 -15.25 5.59 -0.02
CA TRP A 177 -16.50 4.84 -0.20
C TRP A 177 -16.37 3.73 -1.24
N THR A 178 -15.60 3.94 -2.30
CA THR A 178 -15.28 2.85 -3.23
C THR A 178 -14.42 1.78 -2.56
N ASP A 179 -13.44 2.18 -1.75
CA ASP A 179 -12.58 1.25 -1.04
C ASP A 179 -13.38 0.36 -0.07
N VAL A 180 -14.44 0.86 0.56
CA VAL A 180 -15.31 0.02 1.41
C VAL A 180 -15.95 -1.11 0.61
N ILE A 181 -16.52 -0.79 -0.56
CA ILE A 181 -17.18 -1.78 -1.41
C ILE A 181 -16.15 -2.76 -2.00
N GLN A 182 -15.02 -2.23 -2.48
CA GLN A 182 -13.90 -3.01 -3.00
C GLN A 182 -13.35 -3.96 -1.94
N GLY A 183 -13.12 -3.46 -0.72
CA GLY A 183 -12.67 -4.26 0.43
C GLY A 183 -13.62 -5.39 0.80
N LEU A 184 -14.92 -5.12 0.88
CA LEU A 184 -15.91 -6.15 1.15
C LEU A 184 -15.97 -7.21 0.04
N LEU A 185 -15.90 -6.78 -1.22
CA LEU A 185 -15.87 -7.68 -2.37
C LEU A 185 -14.63 -8.59 -2.34
N MET A 186 -13.45 -8.03 -2.07
CA MET A 186 -12.21 -8.79 -1.93
C MET A 186 -12.28 -9.83 -0.82
N LEU A 187 -12.73 -9.44 0.38
CA LEU A 187 -12.90 -10.36 1.50
C LEU A 187 -13.86 -11.49 1.15
N ALA A 188 -15.03 -11.15 0.60
CA ALA A 188 -16.04 -12.12 0.24
C ALA A 188 -15.52 -13.15 -0.77
N VAL A 189 -14.80 -12.70 -1.80
CA VAL A 189 -14.25 -13.58 -2.83
C VAL A 189 -13.12 -14.44 -2.28
N VAL A 190 -12.11 -13.86 -1.64
CA VAL A 190 -10.90 -14.61 -1.24
C VAL A 190 -11.25 -15.56 -0.09
N VAL A 191 -11.92 -15.07 0.95
CA VAL A 191 -12.30 -15.90 2.11
C VAL A 191 -13.37 -16.92 1.69
N GLY A 192 -14.38 -16.51 0.91
CA GLY A 192 -15.41 -17.42 0.41
C GLY A 192 -14.83 -18.54 -0.46
N THR A 193 -13.89 -18.23 -1.34
CA THR A 193 -13.17 -19.22 -2.14
C THR A 193 -12.42 -20.21 -1.26
N ALA A 194 -11.65 -19.71 -0.29
CA ALA A 194 -10.92 -20.56 0.63
C ALA A 194 -11.83 -21.49 1.45
N LEU A 195 -12.98 -20.98 1.93
CA LEU A 195 -13.96 -21.78 2.67
C LEU A 195 -14.52 -22.92 1.82
N VAL A 196 -14.82 -22.67 0.54
CA VAL A 196 -15.28 -23.73 -0.38
C VAL A 196 -14.19 -24.77 -0.62
N MET A 197 -12.94 -24.36 -0.80
CA MET A 197 -11.82 -25.30 -0.99
C MET A 197 -11.59 -26.16 0.25
N VAL A 198 -11.60 -25.55 1.43
CA VAL A 198 -11.46 -26.26 2.71
C VAL A 198 -12.62 -27.21 2.92
N TRP A 199 -13.85 -26.80 2.60
CA TRP A 199 -15.02 -27.66 2.73
C TRP A 199 -14.94 -28.90 1.83
N ARG A 200 -14.46 -28.76 0.59
CA ARG A 200 -14.23 -29.90 -0.32
C ARG A 200 -13.09 -30.81 0.13
N ALA A 201 -12.06 -30.25 0.75
CA ALA A 201 -10.87 -30.98 1.23
C ALA A 201 -11.01 -31.54 2.65
N GLY A 202 -12.09 -31.23 3.37
CA GLY A 202 -12.30 -31.62 4.77
C GLY A 202 -11.68 -30.64 5.77
N SER A 203 -10.38 -30.40 5.69
CA SER A 203 -9.67 -29.47 6.57
C SER A 203 -8.54 -28.70 5.84
N PRO A 204 -8.16 -27.50 6.31
CA PRO A 204 -7.02 -26.78 5.71
C PRO A 204 -5.70 -27.52 5.92
N PHE A 205 -5.59 -28.34 6.98
CA PHE A 205 -4.41 -29.14 7.26
C PHE A 205 -4.27 -30.32 6.29
N GLU A 206 -5.38 -31.01 5.99
CA GLU A 206 -5.39 -32.09 5.00
C GLU A 206 -5.06 -31.56 3.60
N LEU A 207 -5.63 -30.43 3.23
CA LEU A 207 -5.33 -29.77 1.96
C LEU A 207 -3.84 -29.41 1.85
N MET A 208 -3.27 -28.86 2.92
CA MET A 208 -1.84 -28.52 2.97
C MET A 208 -0.95 -29.76 2.91
N ASP A 209 -1.30 -30.82 3.64
CA ASP A 209 -0.57 -32.09 3.63
C ASP A 209 -0.59 -32.74 2.24
N GLN A 210 -1.75 -32.80 1.60
CA GLN A 210 -1.88 -33.29 0.22
C GLN A 210 -1.01 -32.47 -0.75
N ALA A 211 -1.11 -31.14 -0.68
CA ALA A 211 -0.35 -30.26 -1.57
C ALA A 211 1.17 -30.36 -1.35
N THR A 212 1.63 -30.44 -0.10
CA THR A 212 3.06 -30.54 0.23
C THR A 212 3.66 -31.92 -0.03
N ARG A 213 2.85 -32.99 -0.07
CA ARG A 213 3.31 -34.31 -0.55
C ARG A 213 3.60 -34.31 -2.05
N VAL A 214 2.80 -33.60 -2.84
CA VAL A 214 2.97 -33.49 -4.30
C VAL A 214 4.01 -32.43 -4.66
N ALA A 215 4.00 -31.29 -3.96
CA ALA A 215 4.88 -30.15 -4.16
C ALA A 215 5.56 -29.74 -2.84
N PRO A 216 6.61 -30.46 -2.39
CA PRO A 216 7.28 -30.20 -1.12
C PRO A 216 7.84 -28.78 -0.98
N GLU A 217 8.14 -28.11 -2.09
CA GLU A 217 8.61 -26.73 -2.10
C GLU A 217 7.60 -25.73 -1.54
N LEU A 218 6.29 -26.06 -1.50
CA LEU A 218 5.28 -25.20 -0.88
C LEU A 218 5.52 -25.00 0.63
N GLY A 219 5.96 -26.05 1.32
CA GLY A 219 6.16 -26.05 2.78
C GLY A 219 7.59 -25.78 3.21
N ARG A 220 8.54 -25.71 2.26
CA ARG A 220 9.96 -25.54 2.55
C ARG A 220 10.34 -24.06 2.57
N VAL A 221 11.28 -23.72 3.45
CA VAL A 221 12.08 -22.51 3.28
C VAL A 221 12.95 -22.77 2.04
N THR A 222 12.67 -22.05 0.96
CA THR A 222 13.36 -22.16 -0.32
C THR A 222 14.84 -21.78 -0.22
N ASN A 223 15.62 -21.93 -1.31
CA ASN A 223 17.06 -21.64 -1.35
C ASN A 223 17.43 -20.15 -1.17
N GLN A 224 16.53 -19.29 -0.70
CA GLN A 224 16.88 -17.90 -0.40
C GLN A 224 17.62 -17.81 0.93
N PRO A 225 18.54 -16.85 1.08
CA PRO A 225 19.14 -16.55 2.37
C PRO A 225 18.08 -16.19 3.40
N VAL A 226 18.26 -16.62 4.66
CA VAL A 226 17.39 -16.23 5.79
C VAL A 226 17.24 -14.71 5.89
N SER A 227 18.28 -13.96 5.51
CA SER A 227 18.29 -12.50 5.48
C SER A 227 17.22 -11.92 4.54
N SER A 228 16.85 -12.60 3.45
CA SER A 228 15.79 -12.16 2.53
C SER A 228 14.42 -12.21 3.20
N TYR A 229 14.10 -13.31 3.91
CA TYR A 229 12.84 -13.47 4.65
C TYR A 229 12.71 -12.41 5.76
N LEU A 230 13.78 -12.24 6.56
CA LEU A 230 13.83 -11.19 7.57
C LEU A 230 13.71 -9.79 6.96
N GLY A 231 14.34 -9.58 5.81
CA GLY A 231 14.23 -8.34 5.05
C GLY A 231 12.79 -8.03 4.64
N TYR A 232 12.08 -8.98 4.05
CA TYR A 232 10.67 -8.81 3.70
C TYR A 232 9.79 -8.48 4.91
N PHE A 233 10.00 -9.19 6.02
CA PHE A 233 9.31 -8.92 7.28
C PHE A 233 9.57 -7.47 7.75
N VAL A 234 10.83 -7.07 7.83
CA VAL A 234 11.23 -5.75 8.35
C VAL A 234 10.73 -4.62 7.46
N ILE A 235 10.81 -4.75 6.12
CA ILE A 235 10.29 -3.73 5.18
C ILE A 235 8.83 -3.45 5.50
N TRP A 236 7.98 -4.48 5.55
CA TRP A 236 6.55 -4.28 5.73
C TRP A 236 6.17 -3.88 7.15
N ALA A 237 6.83 -4.43 8.17
CA ALA A 237 6.60 -4.03 9.56
C ALA A 237 6.88 -2.54 9.80
N THR A 238 7.89 -2.00 9.12
CA THR A 238 8.31 -0.60 9.30
C THR A 238 7.74 0.35 8.24
N ALA A 239 7.26 -0.15 7.11
CA ALA A 239 6.61 0.67 6.09
C ALA A 239 5.21 1.13 6.52
N ILE A 240 4.35 0.22 7.03
CA ILE A 240 2.94 0.54 7.36
C ILE A 240 2.79 1.78 8.25
N PRO A 241 3.63 2.00 9.29
CA PRO A 241 3.58 3.21 10.11
C PRO A 241 3.85 4.52 9.38
N VAL A 242 4.53 4.51 8.24
CA VAL A 242 5.00 5.75 7.57
C VAL A 242 4.61 5.85 6.11
N ILE A 243 3.99 4.81 5.54
CA ILE A 243 3.64 4.79 4.14
C ILE A 243 2.52 5.82 3.87
N PRO A 244 2.72 6.77 2.93
CA PRO A 244 1.89 7.96 2.84
C PRO A 244 0.39 7.71 2.73
N HIS A 245 -0.05 6.75 1.91
CA HIS A 245 -1.48 6.51 1.73
C HIS A 245 -2.17 5.98 3.00
N ILE A 246 -1.48 5.20 3.85
CA ILE A 246 -2.00 4.77 5.15
C ILE A 246 -1.96 5.93 6.16
N VAL A 247 -0.90 6.73 6.15
CA VAL A 247 -0.80 7.93 6.98
C VAL A 247 -1.93 8.94 6.66
N MET A 248 -2.29 9.10 5.39
CA MET A 248 -3.44 9.93 4.98
C MET A 248 -4.77 9.39 5.54
N ARG A 249 -4.92 8.07 5.67
CA ARG A 249 -6.08 7.43 6.34
C ARG A 249 -6.08 7.65 7.84
N VAL A 250 -4.91 7.72 8.47
CA VAL A 250 -4.79 8.15 9.88
C VAL A 250 -5.30 9.57 10.03
N PHE A 251 -4.88 10.52 9.17
CA PHE A 251 -5.35 11.91 9.23
C PHE A 251 -6.85 12.06 8.96
N SER A 252 -7.45 11.18 8.17
CA SER A 252 -8.87 11.21 7.78
C SER A 252 -9.82 10.67 8.84
N ALA A 253 -9.31 9.95 9.84
CA ALA A 253 -10.11 9.37 10.90
C ALA A 253 -10.87 10.44 11.70
N LYS A 254 -12.02 10.08 12.27
CA LYS A 254 -12.79 11.01 13.12
C LYS A 254 -12.00 11.55 14.30
N ASP A 255 -11.27 10.68 14.99
CA ASP A 255 -10.54 10.97 16.22
C ASP A 255 -9.33 10.01 16.35
N ALA A 256 -8.45 10.26 17.32
CA ALA A 256 -7.22 9.47 17.48
C ALA A 256 -7.50 7.99 17.80
N ARG A 257 -8.52 7.71 18.61
CA ARG A 257 -8.93 6.34 18.94
C ARG A 257 -9.50 5.63 17.72
N GLY A 258 -10.29 6.34 16.92
CA GLY A 258 -10.80 5.89 15.64
C GLY A 258 -9.67 5.52 14.68
N ALA A 259 -8.62 6.34 14.57
CA ALA A 259 -7.45 6.04 13.74
C ALA A 259 -6.77 4.72 14.15
N GLN A 260 -6.52 4.55 15.45
CA GLN A 260 -5.90 3.34 16.02
C GLN A 260 -6.75 2.09 15.77
N LEU A 261 -8.04 2.14 16.12
CA LEU A 261 -8.93 1.01 15.96
C LEU A 261 -9.14 0.66 14.49
N SER A 262 -9.11 1.65 13.59
CA SER A 262 -9.21 1.41 12.14
C SER A 262 -8.05 0.56 11.63
N LEU A 263 -6.82 0.85 12.06
CA LEU A 263 -5.63 0.06 11.68
C LEU A 263 -5.71 -1.37 12.21
N ASN A 264 -6.17 -1.57 13.46
CA ASN A 264 -6.28 -2.90 14.05
C ASN A 264 -7.40 -3.74 13.41
N LEU A 265 -8.53 -3.13 13.04
CA LEU A 265 -9.57 -3.83 12.30
C LEU A 265 -9.12 -4.16 10.87
N ALA A 266 -8.40 -3.24 10.21
CA ALA A 266 -7.83 -3.48 8.90
C ALA A 266 -6.83 -4.65 8.93
N MET A 267 -5.99 -4.73 9.97
CA MET A 267 -5.08 -5.85 10.22
C MET A 267 -5.81 -7.20 10.22
N ILE A 268 -6.92 -7.32 10.95
CA ILE A 268 -7.68 -8.57 11.06
C ILE A 268 -8.22 -8.97 9.69
N ALA A 269 -8.89 -8.04 9.00
CA ALA A 269 -9.43 -8.28 7.66
C ALA A 269 -8.34 -8.68 6.65
N TYR A 270 -7.22 -7.96 6.63
CA TYR A 270 -6.08 -8.26 5.78
C TYR A 270 -5.49 -9.65 6.10
N SER A 271 -5.29 -9.97 7.38
CA SER A 271 -4.76 -11.26 7.82
C SER A 271 -5.63 -12.43 7.38
N MET A 272 -6.96 -12.30 7.49
CA MET A 272 -7.89 -13.32 7.03
C MET A 272 -7.74 -13.59 5.52
N MET A 273 -7.58 -12.54 4.72
CA MET A 273 -7.40 -12.67 3.27
C MET A 273 -6.09 -13.39 2.92
N ILE A 274 -4.98 -13.00 3.55
CA ILE A 274 -3.67 -13.62 3.31
C ILE A 274 -3.65 -15.09 3.74
N LEU A 275 -4.20 -15.41 4.91
CA LEU A 275 -4.27 -16.79 5.39
C LEU A 275 -5.18 -17.64 4.52
N ALA A 276 -6.34 -17.12 4.10
CA ALA A 276 -7.22 -17.78 3.14
C ALA A 276 -6.50 -18.11 1.82
N ALA A 277 -5.74 -17.15 1.30
CA ALA A 277 -4.93 -17.35 0.09
C ALA A 277 -3.88 -18.46 0.28
N CYS A 278 -3.05 -18.36 1.32
CA CYS A 278 -1.92 -19.25 1.54
C CYS A 278 -2.32 -20.67 1.96
N LEU A 279 -3.36 -20.81 2.79
CA LEU A 279 -3.72 -22.09 3.41
C LEU A 279 -4.73 -22.90 2.60
N ALA A 280 -5.40 -22.29 1.60
CA ALA A 280 -6.40 -22.97 0.81
C ALA A 280 -6.20 -22.80 -0.70
N ILE A 281 -6.18 -21.57 -1.19
CA ILE A 281 -6.20 -21.32 -2.64
C ILE A 281 -4.90 -21.75 -3.31
N VAL A 282 -3.75 -21.41 -2.73
CA VAL A 282 -2.44 -21.77 -3.27
C VAL A 282 -2.20 -23.28 -3.28
N PRO A 283 -2.48 -24.04 -2.21
CA PRO A 283 -2.44 -25.51 -2.23
C PRO A 283 -3.23 -26.13 -3.38
N VAL A 284 -4.49 -25.71 -3.57
CA VAL A 284 -5.33 -26.18 -4.70
C VAL A 284 -4.69 -25.81 -6.04
N GLY A 285 -4.23 -24.55 -6.17
CA GLY A 285 -3.56 -24.09 -7.37
C GLY A 285 -2.33 -24.90 -7.74
N LYS A 286 -1.54 -25.31 -6.75
CA LYS A 286 -0.34 -26.13 -6.97
C LYS A 286 -0.68 -27.57 -7.36
N LEU A 287 -1.72 -28.15 -6.75
CA LEU A 287 -2.20 -29.50 -7.07
C LEU A 287 -2.76 -29.56 -8.49
N ASN A 288 -3.59 -28.60 -8.88
CA ASN A 288 -4.34 -28.65 -10.13
C ASN A 288 -3.53 -28.08 -11.32
N PHE A 289 -2.60 -27.16 -11.05
CA PHE A 289 -1.84 -26.46 -12.09
C PHE A 289 -0.34 -26.45 -11.76
N PRO A 290 0.35 -27.61 -11.80
CA PRO A 290 1.81 -27.64 -11.64
C PRO A 290 2.51 -27.00 -12.85
N GLY A 291 3.57 -26.22 -12.60
CA GLY A 291 4.41 -25.64 -13.65
C GLY A 291 3.82 -24.45 -14.40
N LEU A 292 3.03 -23.59 -13.75
CA LEU A 292 2.57 -22.33 -14.34
C LEU A 292 3.76 -21.47 -14.80
N ALA A 293 3.74 -21.04 -16.06
CA ALA A 293 4.76 -20.15 -16.62
C ALA A 293 4.78 -18.78 -15.92
N ASP A 294 3.61 -18.29 -15.53
CA ASP A 294 3.45 -17.10 -14.71
C ASP A 294 2.69 -17.47 -13.43
N ALA A 295 3.43 -17.46 -12.30
CA ALA A 295 2.89 -17.82 -11.00
C ALA A 295 1.75 -16.88 -10.55
N ASP A 296 1.77 -15.62 -11.01
CA ASP A 296 0.73 -14.63 -10.70
C ASP A 296 -0.64 -15.02 -11.31
N GLN A 297 -0.72 -16.00 -12.21
CA GLN A 297 -2.00 -16.47 -12.76
C GLN A 297 -2.74 -17.48 -11.86
N VAL A 298 -2.11 -17.99 -10.80
CA VAL A 298 -2.65 -19.11 -10.01
C VAL A 298 -4.07 -18.88 -9.50
N PHE A 299 -4.37 -17.68 -9.00
CA PHE A 299 -5.71 -17.34 -8.50
C PHE A 299 -6.76 -17.47 -9.61
N LEU A 300 -6.49 -16.87 -10.77
CA LEU A 300 -7.42 -16.84 -11.89
C LEU A 300 -7.66 -18.25 -12.45
N ARG A 301 -6.62 -19.10 -12.48
CA ARG A 301 -6.73 -20.50 -12.90
C ARG A 301 -7.60 -21.33 -11.95
N VAL A 302 -7.40 -21.16 -10.64
CA VAL A 302 -8.27 -21.81 -9.63
C VAL A 302 -9.70 -21.33 -9.77
N MET A 303 -9.94 -20.03 -9.95
CA MET A 303 -11.29 -19.53 -10.15
C MET A 303 -11.93 -20.09 -11.42
N GLU A 304 -11.16 -20.23 -12.50
CA GLU A 304 -11.62 -20.78 -13.76
C GLU A 304 -12.00 -22.27 -13.69
N SER A 305 -11.23 -23.11 -12.98
CA SER A 305 -11.55 -24.54 -12.86
C SER A 305 -12.61 -24.84 -11.82
N GLU A 306 -12.61 -24.12 -10.69
CA GLU A 306 -13.38 -24.55 -9.52
C GLU A 306 -14.80 -23.95 -9.46
N PHE A 307 -15.07 -22.91 -10.26
CA PHE A 307 -16.28 -22.10 -10.12
C PHE A 307 -16.99 -21.78 -11.44
N PRO A 308 -18.33 -21.61 -11.38
CA PRO A 308 -19.12 -21.24 -12.55
C PRO A 308 -18.85 -19.79 -13.01
N PRO A 309 -19.23 -19.45 -14.27
CA PRO A 309 -18.98 -18.13 -14.85
C PRO A 309 -19.38 -16.93 -13.99
N VAL A 310 -20.48 -17.02 -13.23
CA VAL A 310 -20.92 -15.93 -12.36
C VAL A 310 -19.89 -15.63 -11.27
N ILE A 311 -19.42 -16.65 -10.54
CA ILE A 311 -18.45 -16.48 -9.46
C ILE A 311 -17.08 -16.09 -10.02
N ARG A 312 -16.69 -16.62 -11.19
CA ARG A 312 -15.50 -16.19 -11.92
C ARG A 312 -15.52 -14.70 -12.23
N GLY A 313 -16.64 -14.19 -12.75
CA GLY A 313 -16.82 -12.77 -13.03
C GLY A 313 -16.70 -11.89 -11.79
N ILE A 314 -17.30 -12.32 -10.67
CA ILE A 314 -17.18 -11.63 -9.38
C ILE A 314 -15.72 -11.66 -8.89
N ALA A 315 -15.01 -12.76 -9.08
CA ALA A 315 -13.61 -12.89 -8.66
C ALA A 315 -12.68 -11.99 -9.47
N VAL A 316 -12.89 -11.89 -10.78
CA VAL A 316 -12.19 -10.93 -11.64
C VAL A 316 -12.48 -9.49 -11.19
N ALA A 317 -13.75 -9.17 -10.89
CA ALA A 317 -14.11 -7.86 -10.35
C ALA A 317 -13.41 -7.59 -9.01
N ALA A 318 -13.24 -8.59 -8.14
CA ALA A 318 -12.49 -8.45 -6.89
C ALA A 318 -10.99 -8.18 -7.10
N VAL A 319 -10.36 -8.78 -8.11
CA VAL A 319 -8.97 -8.47 -8.45
C VAL A 319 -8.84 -7.05 -8.99
N LEU A 320 -9.74 -6.65 -9.89
CA LEU A 320 -9.78 -5.26 -10.39
C LEU A 320 -10.05 -4.28 -9.25
N ALA A 321 -10.93 -4.64 -8.30
CA ALA A 321 -11.18 -3.87 -7.10
C ALA A 321 -9.93 -3.67 -6.24
N ALA A 322 -9.13 -4.71 -6.05
CA ALA A 322 -7.86 -4.66 -5.33
C ALA A 322 -6.84 -3.74 -6.01
N VAL A 323 -6.74 -3.84 -7.34
CA VAL A 323 -5.85 -2.99 -8.14
C VAL A 323 -6.28 -1.53 -8.04
N MET A 324 -7.57 -1.27 -8.21
CA MET A 324 -8.13 0.09 -8.22
C MET A 324 -7.96 0.76 -6.85
N SER A 325 -8.45 0.15 -5.75
CA SER A 325 -8.37 0.75 -4.41
C SER A 325 -6.96 1.19 -4.02
N THR A 326 -5.96 0.37 -4.38
CA THR A 326 -4.56 0.67 -4.12
C THR A 326 -4.04 1.75 -5.07
N THR A 327 -4.27 1.60 -6.37
CA THR A 327 -3.80 2.57 -7.38
C THR A 327 -4.36 3.97 -7.10
N ASP A 328 -5.63 4.05 -6.69
CA ASP A 328 -6.30 5.29 -6.35
C ASP A 328 -5.63 5.99 -5.16
N ALA A 329 -5.35 5.22 -4.10
CA ALA A 329 -4.68 5.73 -2.90
C ALA A 329 -3.23 6.17 -3.19
N LEU A 330 -2.50 5.42 -4.02
CA LEU A 330 -1.13 5.75 -4.43
C LEU A 330 -1.08 7.00 -5.32
N LEU A 331 -1.95 7.10 -6.31
CA LEU A 331 -2.05 8.26 -7.19
C LEU A 331 -2.49 9.50 -6.42
N LEU A 332 -3.44 9.38 -5.48
CA LEU A 332 -3.82 10.48 -4.59
C LEU A 332 -2.62 10.98 -3.78
N ALA A 333 -1.86 10.06 -3.18
CA ALA A 333 -0.70 10.41 -2.38
C ALA A 333 0.42 11.06 -3.22
N CYS A 334 0.68 10.56 -4.45
CA CYS A 334 1.63 11.20 -5.34
C CYS A 334 1.15 12.58 -5.83
N SER A 335 -0.14 12.70 -6.14
CA SER A 335 -0.75 13.98 -6.49
C SER A 335 -0.64 14.97 -5.34
N SER A 336 -0.77 14.51 -4.09
CA SER A 336 -0.51 15.31 -2.88
C SER A 336 0.97 15.70 -2.76
N ALA A 337 1.88 14.75 -2.95
CA ALA A 337 3.32 15.02 -2.94
C ALA A 337 3.72 16.10 -3.96
N ILE A 338 3.10 16.12 -5.15
CA ILE A 338 3.39 17.14 -6.16
C ILE A 338 2.67 18.45 -5.85
N ALA A 339 1.34 18.42 -5.72
CA ALA A 339 0.53 19.64 -5.66
C ALA A 339 0.60 20.34 -4.30
N HIS A 340 0.70 19.58 -3.20
CA HIS A 340 0.71 20.10 -1.84
C HIS A 340 2.13 20.20 -1.28
N ASP A 341 2.96 19.17 -1.38
CA ASP A 341 4.29 19.20 -0.76
C ASP A 341 5.33 19.99 -1.60
N LEU A 342 5.50 19.64 -2.88
CA LEU A 342 6.50 20.25 -3.76
C LEU A 342 6.11 21.65 -4.24
N LEU A 343 4.92 21.77 -4.83
CA LEU A 343 4.45 23.00 -5.45
C LEU A 343 3.64 23.88 -4.48
N GLY A 344 3.20 23.36 -3.34
CA GLY A 344 2.24 24.05 -2.48
C GLY A 344 2.70 25.41 -1.96
N ASN A 345 4.00 25.63 -1.75
CA ASN A 345 4.53 26.93 -1.32
C ASN A 345 4.57 27.95 -2.47
N VAL A 346 4.98 27.51 -3.67
CA VAL A 346 5.03 28.35 -4.88
C VAL A 346 3.62 28.72 -5.33
N LEU A 347 2.69 27.77 -5.21
CA LEU A 347 1.28 27.94 -5.56
C LEU A 347 0.52 28.81 -4.55
N ARG A 348 0.98 28.92 -3.29
CA ARG A 348 0.23 29.62 -2.24
C ARG A 348 0.06 31.12 -2.51
N GLU A 349 0.99 31.72 -3.26
CA GLU A 349 0.97 33.15 -3.58
C GLU A 349 0.19 33.48 -4.86
N HIS A 350 -0.06 32.50 -5.75
CA HIS A 350 -0.56 32.77 -7.12
C HIS A 350 -1.61 31.78 -7.66
N ALA A 351 -1.99 30.72 -6.93
CA ALA A 351 -2.82 29.65 -7.50
C ALA A 351 -4.31 29.85 -7.30
N SER A 352 -5.04 29.94 -8.43
CA SER A 352 -6.48 29.73 -8.45
C SER A 352 -6.85 28.28 -8.10
N GLU A 353 -8.07 28.06 -7.62
CA GLU A 353 -8.62 26.72 -7.35
C GLU A 353 -8.62 25.83 -8.61
N ARG A 354 -8.85 26.45 -9.78
CA ARG A 354 -8.77 25.80 -11.10
C ARG A 354 -7.35 25.29 -11.37
N MET A 355 -6.32 26.11 -11.15
CA MET A 355 -4.93 25.71 -11.35
C MET A 355 -4.52 24.57 -10.42
N SER A 356 -4.91 24.65 -9.15
CA SER A 356 -4.65 23.57 -8.17
C SER A 356 -5.29 22.25 -8.62
N THR A 357 -6.51 22.29 -9.14
CA THR A 357 -7.21 21.10 -9.67
C THR A 357 -6.52 20.55 -10.92
N THR A 358 -6.11 21.41 -11.86
CA THR A 358 -5.39 21.00 -13.06
C THR A 358 -4.06 20.31 -12.73
N ILE A 359 -3.28 20.85 -11.79
CA ILE A 359 -2.00 20.25 -11.37
C ILE A 359 -2.23 18.87 -10.79
N ARG A 360 -3.26 18.69 -9.96
CA ARG A 360 -3.56 17.40 -9.32
C ARG A 360 -3.96 16.33 -10.31
N ILE A 361 -4.84 16.67 -11.24
CA ILE A 361 -5.27 15.77 -12.32
C ILE A 361 -4.09 15.47 -13.25
N GLY A 362 -3.37 16.50 -13.70
CA GLY A 362 -2.18 16.34 -14.55
C GLY A 362 -1.10 15.47 -13.91
N SER A 363 -0.89 15.59 -12.60
CA SER A 363 0.04 14.74 -11.85
C SER A 363 -0.39 13.28 -11.85
N ALA A 364 -1.68 13.00 -11.58
CA ALA A 364 -2.20 11.64 -11.61
C ALA A 364 -2.07 10.99 -12.99
N TRP A 365 -2.38 11.75 -14.06
CA TRP A 365 -2.18 11.30 -15.43
C TRP A 365 -0.71 11.08 -15.77
N GLY A 366 0.18 12.02 -15.42
CA GLY A 366 1.61 11.90 -15.69
C GLY A 366 2.23 10.66 -15.04
N ILE A 367 1.93 10.42 -13.76
CA ILE A 367 2.43 9.25 -13.04
C ILE A 367 1.80 7.96 -13.57
N GLY A 368 0.49 7.96 -13.83
CA GLY A 368 -0.20 6.80 -14.38
C GLY A 368 0.34 6.40 -15.76
N LEU A 369 0.56 7.36 -16.67
CA LEU A 369 1.13 7.08 -17.98
C LEU A 369 2.60 6.64 -17.90
N LEU A 370 3.36 7.20 -16.95
CA LEU A 370 4.74 6.73 -16.70
C LEU A 370 4.74 5.29 -16.19
N ALA A 371 3.87 4.94 -15.25
CA ALA A 371 3.74 3.57 -14.78
C ALA A 371 3.27 2.62 -15.89
N LEU A 372 2.36 3.07 -16.77
CA LEU A 372 1.90 2.29 -17.92
C LEU A 372 3.07 1.93 -18.85
N TYR A 373 3.93 2.92 -19.14
CA TYR A 373 5.11 2.72 -19.97
C TYR A 373 6.00 1.57 -19.44
N TRP A 374 6.26 1.55 -18.13
CA TRP A 374 7.04 0.48 -17.51
C TRP A 374 6.26 -0.85 -17.43
N ALA A 375 4.94 -0.82 -17.27
CA ALA A 375 4.10 -2.01 -17.16
C ALA A 375 4.00 -2.84 -18.45
N PHE A 376 4.36 -2.28 -19.61
CA PHE A 376 4.55 -3.04 -20.85
C PHE A 376 5.72 -4.02 -20.79
N SER A 377 6.69 -3.79 -19.90
CA SER A 377 7.76 -4.74 -19.57
C SER A 377 7.58 -5.21 -18.13
N PRO A 378 6.59 -6.08 -17.86
CA PRO A 378 6.17 -6.40 -16.51
C PRO A 378 7.29 -7.10 -15.71
N PRO A 379 7.41 -6.80 -14.40
CA PRO A 379 8.33 -7.51 -13.53
C PRO A 379 7.92 -8.98 -13.36
N GLU A 380 8.87 -9.85 -13.04
CA GLU A 380 8.63 -11.29 -12.88
C GLU A 380 7.60 -11.60 -11.78
N LEU A 381 7.81 -11.06 -10.56
CA LEU A 381 6.87 -11.20 -9.44
C LEU A 381 6.39 -9.82 -8.95
N ILE A 382 5.07 -9.65 -8.89
CA ILE A 382 4.45 -8.39 -8.42
C ILE A 382 4.91 -8.05 -6.99
N SER A 383 4.90 -9.04 -6.10
CA SER A 383 5.21 -8.89 -4.67
C SER A 383 6.62 -8.38 -4.38
N GLN A 384 7.62 -8.92 -5.07
CA GLN A 384 9.00 -8.50 -4.91
C GLN A 384 9.23 -7.09 -5.47
N PHE A 385 8.63 -6.79 -6.63
CA PHE A 385 8.82 -5.52 -7.32
C PHE A 385 8.30 -4.34 -6.49
N TYR A 386 7.05 -4.40 -5.99
CA TYR A 386 6.56 -3.30 -5.15
C TYR A 386 7.26 -3.23 -3.79
N THR A 387 7.70 -4.39 -3.24
CA THR A 387 8.44 -4.42 -1.97
C THR A 387 9.76 -3.67 -2.08
N ALA A 388 10.41 -3.69 -3.26
CA ALA A 388 11.62 -2.90 -3.51
C ALA A 388 11.39 -1.39 -3.33
N GLY A 389 10.31 -0.85 -3.92
CA GLY A 389 9.93 0.55 -3.76
C GLY A 389 9.53 0.92 -2.33
N VAL A 390 8.73 0.06 -1.69
CA VAL A 390 8.29 0.26 -0.29
C VAL A 390 9.46 0.22 0.69
N GLY A 391 10.49 -0.60 0.43
CA GLY A 391 11.70 -0.66 1.25
C GLY A 391 12.47 0.66 1.29
N ILE A 392 12.47 1.45 0.21
CA ILE A 392 13.07 2.79 0.19
C ILE A 392 12.35 3.71 1.18
N LEU A 393 11.00 3.70 1.18
CA LEU A 393 10.20 4.51 2.10
C LEU A 393 10.38 4.06 3.54
N SER A 394 10.39 2.76 3.78
CA SER A 394 10.66 2.18 5.10
C SER A 394 12.03 2.63 5.63
N ALA A 395 13.09 2.47 4.84
CA ALA A 395 14.46 2.81 5.22
C ALA A 395 14.64 4.32 5.51
N SER A 396 13.94 5.17 4.76
CA SER A 396 14.12 6.63 4.83
C SER A 396 13.16 7.34 5.77
N LEU A 397 11.95 6.82 5.99
CA LEU A 397 10.90 7.54 6.72
C LEU A 397 10.63 6.97 8.11
N PHE A 398 10.84 5.66 8.35
CA PHE A 398 10.44 5.02 9.60
C PHE A 398 11.15 5.63 10.82
N VAL A 399 12.48 5.58 10.82
CA VAL A 399 13.31 6.09 11.93
C VAL A 399 13.07 7.58 12.18
N PRO A 400 13.17 8.50 11.20
CA PRO A 400 12.95 9.92 11.47
C PRO A 400 11.53 10.24 11.93
N THR A 401 10.53 9.50 11.47
CA THR A 401 9.15 9.68 11.96
C THR A 401 9.03 9.24 13.41
N VAL A 402 9.40 8.00 13.73
CA VAL A 402 9.25 7.44 15.07
C VAL A 402 10.10 8.20 16.07
N ALA A 403 11.37 8.47 15.75
CA ALA A 403 12.23 9.28 16.62
C ALA A 403 11.70 10.72 16.77
N GLY A 404 11.15 11.30 15.71
CA GLY A 404 10.56 12.64 15.74
C GLY A 404 9.38 12.79 16.70
N ILE A 405 8.61 11.71 16.87
CA ILE A 405 7.44 11.63 17.76
C ILE A 405 7.84 11.31 19.21
N TRP A 406 8.76 10.37 19.40
CA TRP A 406 9.01 9.73 20.70
C TRP A 406 10.33 10.11 21.36
N TRP A 407 11.30 10.61 20.61
CA TRP A 407 12.63 10.90 21.12
C TRP A 407 12.89 12.40 21.24
N LYS A 408 12.96 12.89 22.50
CA LYS A 408 13.20 14.31 22.80
C LYS A 408 14.51 14.86 22.24
N ARG A 409 15.51 14.01 22.00
CA ARG A 409 16.79 14.40 21.41
C ARG A 409 16.84 14.28 19.88
N ALA A 410 15.78 13.79 19.23
CA ALA A 410 15.69 13.88 17.78
C ALA A 410 15.82 15.36 17.41
N ASN A 411 16.62 15.68 16.40
CA ASN A 411 16.82 17.06 15.99
C ASN A 411 16.95 17.17 14.47
N LEU A 412 17.00 18.39 13.95
CA LEU A 412 17.17 18.65 12.52
C LEU A 412 18.29 17.83 11.87
N LEU A 413 19.48 17.80 12.48
CA LEU A 413 20.64 17.09 11.92
C LEU A 413 20.41 15.58 11.88
N GLY A 414 19.95 15.00 13.00
CA GLY A 414 19.62 13.58 13.09
C GLY A 414 18.50 13.19 12.11
N GLY A 415 17.46 14.00 12.00
CA GLY A 415 16.34 13.78 11.07
C GLY A 415 16.77 13.76 9.61
N VAL A 416 17.55 14.75 9.18
CA VAL A 416 18.06 14.84 7.80
C VAL A 416 19.02 13.69 7.51
N LEU A 417 19.98 13.42 8.39
CA LEU A 417 20.95 12.34 8.19
C LEU A 417 20.27 10.97 8.16
N ALA A 418 19.33 10.70 9.05
CA ALA A 418 18.58 9.44 9.08
C ALA A 418 17.82 9.22 7.77
N LEU A 419 17.19 10.27 7.26
CA LEU A 419 16.43 10.21 6.03
C LEU A 419 17.32 9.95 4.81
N VAL A 420 18.40 10.71 4.67
CA VAL A 420 19.34 10.60 3.53
C VAL A 420 20.10 9.27 3.58
N LEU A 421 20.70 8.93 4.72
CA LEU A 421 21.50 7.71 4.83
C LEU A 421 20.64 6.45 4.76
N GLY A 422 19.40 6.48 5.25
CA GLY A 422 18.45 5.39 5.05
C GLY A 422 18.15 5.15 3.56
N ALA A 423 17.80 6.21 2.82
CA ALA A 423 17.51 6.12 1.39
C ALA A 423 18.74 5.66 0.57
N VAL A 424 19.89 6.31 0.78
CA VAL A 424 21.13 6.03 0.03
C VAL A 424 21.62 4.62 0.31
N THR A 425 21.68 4.19 1.57
CA THR A 425 22.14 2.85 1.91
C THR A 425 21.24 1.78 1.30
N TYR A 426 19.91 1.98 1.32
CA TYR A 426 18.98 1.04 0.71
C TYR A 426 19.25 0.91 -0.79
N VAL A 427 19.40 2.02 -1.51
CA VAL A 427 19.67 2.03 -2.95
C VAL A 427 21.01 1.36 -3.26
N LEU A 428 22.08 1.70 -2.54
CA LEU A 428 23.41 1.12 -2.78
C LEU A 428 23.42 -0.41 -2.60
N VAL A 429 22.76 -0.92 -1.56
CA VAL A 429 22.68 -2.37 -1.31
C VAL A 429 21.71 -3.05 -2.29
N HIS A 430 20.56 -2.43 -2.59
CA HIS A 430 19.55 -3.01 -3.48
C HIS A 430 20.06 -3.20 -4.91
N PHE A 431 20.87 -2.26 -5.41
CA PHE A 431 21.48 -2.36 -6.75
C PHE A 431 22.84 -3.09 -6.74
N GLY A 432 23.27 -3.66 -5.61
CA GLY A 432 24.52 -4.42 -5.51
C GLY A 432 25.79 -3.58 -5.64
N ILE A 433 25.70 -2.25 -5.51
CA ILE A 433 26.87 -1.36 -5.48
C ILE A 433 27.65 -1.58 -4.18
N LEU A 434 26.93 -1.85 -3.09
CA LEU A 434 27.47 -2.28 -1.81
C LEU A 434 26.99 -3.70 -1.51
N ASP A 435 27.83 -4.69 -1.77
CA ASP A 435 27.52 -6.09 -1.43
C ASP A 435 27.91 -6.40 0.02
N VAL A 436 26.88 -6.73 0.80
CA VAL A 436 26.96 -7.02 2.24
C VAL A 436 26.36 -8.39 2.57
N GLY A 437 25.90 -9.15 1.58
CA GLY A 437 25.26 -10.46 1.77
C GLY A 437 23.96 -10.45 2.60
N LEU A 438 23.41 -9.26 2.90
CA LEU A 438 22.19 -9.06 3.68
C LEU A 438 21.12 -8.36 2.84
N SER A 439 19.86 -8.57 3.22
CA SER A 439 18.75 -7.83 2.61
C SER A 439 18.95 -6.31 2.80
N PRO A 440 18.67 -5.47 1.79
CA PRO A 440 18.96 -4.04 1.83
C PRO A 440 18.42 -3.32 3.06
N ILE A 441 17.20 -3.68 3.52
CA ILE A 441 16.59 -3.03 4.68
C ILE A 441 17.33 -3.31 5.99
N LEU A 442 17.95 -4.50 6.11
CA LEU A 442 18.66 -4.92 7.32
C LEU A 442 19.96 -4.14 7.52
N VAL A 443 20.40 -3.40 6.50
CA VAL A 443 21.55 -2.50 6.57
C VAL A 443 21.09 -1.04 6.56
N ALA A 444 20.13 -0.71 5.70
CA ALA A 444 19.65 0.67 5.55
C ALA A 444 18.89 1.20 6.77
N LEU A 445 18.06 0.37 7.42
CA LEU A 445 17.30 0.80 8.59
C LEU A 445 18.21 1.04 9.81
N PRO A 446 19.19 0.16 10.13
CA PRO A 446 20.21 0.46 11.13
C PRO A 446 21.05 1.68 10.76
N ALA A 447 21.43 1.87 9.49
CA ALA A 447 22.17 3.06 9.06
C ALA A 447 21.37 4.34 9.34
N SER A 448 20.06 4.34 9.04
CA SER A 448 19.15 5.43 9.39
C SER A 448 19.07 5.67 10.91
N ALA A 449 18.99 4.60 11.71
CA ALA A 449 18.94 4.67 13.17
C ALA A 449 20.24 5.21 13.78
N VAL A 450 21.41 4.75 13.31
CA VAL A 450 22.71 5.25 13.74
C VAL A 450 22.88 6.72 13.36
N ALA A 451 22.47 7.10 12.15
CA ALA A 451 22.48 8.48 11.69
C ALA A 451 21.59 9.40 12.53
N MET A 452 20.38 8.94 12.89
CA MET A 452 19.50 9.63 13.83
C MET A 452 20.17 9.78 15.20
N LEU A 453 20.75 8.70 15.73
CA LEU A 453 21.38 8.70 17.05
C LEU A 453 22.56 9.67 17.10
N VAL A 454 23.50 9.57 16.15
CA VAL A 454 24.69 10.43 16.08
C VAL A 454 24.29 11.88 15.85
N GLY A 455 23.42 12.15 14.87
CA GLY A 455 22.96 13.51 14.60
C GLY A 455 22.14 14.11 15.76
N GLY A 456 21.34 13.30 16.45
CA GLY A 456 20.60 13.71 17.64
C GLY A 456 21.49 14.07 18.84
N LEU A 457 22.65 13.41 18.97
CA LEU A 457 23.61 13.67 20.05
C LEU A 457 24.56 14.84 19.74
N VAL A 458 24.97 14.99 18.47
CA VAL A 458 25.94 16.03 18.04
C VAL A 458 25.24 17.32 17.62
N GLY A 459 24.04 17.21 17.06
CA GLY A 459 23.27 18.34 16.55
C GLY A 459 22.73 19.24 17.66
N ARG A 460 22.29 20.44 17.28
CA ARG A 460 21.69 21.39 18.21
C ARG A 460 20.43 20.79 18.84
N PRO A 461 20.25 20.89 20.17
CA PRO A 461 18.99 20.53 20.81
C PRO A 461 17.83 21.30 20.20
N GLU A 462 16.65 20.67 20.20
CA GLU A 462 15.42 21.34 19.79
C GLU A 462 14.99 22.38 20.80
N SER A 463 14.20 23.36 20.33
CA SER A 463 13.63 24.37 21.22
C SER A 463 12.58 23.76 22.15
N ASP A 464 12.45 24.30 23.36
CA ASP A 464 11.42 23.87 24.32
C ASP A 464 10.01 23.98 23.73
N ALA A 465 9.77 25.01 22.91
CA ALA A 465 8.50 25.18 22.19
C ALA A 465 8.20 24.02 21.22
N MET A 466 9.20 23.53 20.49
CA MET A 466 9.01 22.35 19.62
C MET A 466 8.75 21.09 20.45
N LEU A 467 9.47 20.91 21.56
CA LEU A 467 9.29 19.76 22.45
C LEU A 467 7.90 19.76 23.10
N GLU A 468 7.39 20.92 23.49
CA GLU A 468 6.04 21.08 24.02
C GLU A 468 4.98 20.76 22.95
N GLN A 469 5.14 21.27 21.74
CA GLN A 469 4.24 20.97 20.63
C GLN A 469 4.22 19.47 20.26
N VAL A 470 5.37 18.79 20.28
CA VAL A 470 5.43 17.33 20.08
C VAL A 470 4.80 16.59 21.25
N ALA A 471 4.98 17.06 22.49
CA ALA A 471 4.33 16.48 23.66
C ALA A 471 2.80 16.59 23.61
N ASP A 472 2.28 17.70 23.05
CA ASP A 472 0.85 17.90 22.83
C ASP A 472 0.22 16.87 21.89
N LEU A 473 0.99 16.35 20.93
CA LEU A 473 0.52 15.29 20.01
C LEU A 473 0.11 14.01 20.76
N HIS A 474 0.65 13.77 21.95
CA HIS A 474 0.35 12.59 22.78
C HIS A 474 -0.88 12.77 23.65
N ARG A 475 -1.37 14.01 23.84
CA ARG A 475 -2.54 14.28 24.69
C ARG A 475 -3.79 13.67 24.06
N SER A 476 -4.74 13.22 24.89
CA SER A 476 -6.04 12.75 24.37
C SER A 476 -6.77 13.94 23.81
N ASP A 477 -7.49 13.74 22.70
CA ASP A 477 -8.41 14.73 22.14
C ASP A 477 -9.08 15.47 23.30
N ALA A 478 -8.66 16.72 23.53
CA ALA A 478 -9.33 17.55 24.51
C ALA A 478 -10.78 17.55 24.06
N LYS A 479 -11.69 17.10 24.93
CA LYS A 479 -13.12 17.05 24.63
C LYS A 479 -13.50 18.39 24.01
N THR A 480 -13.67 18.42 22.70
CA THR A 480 -14.36 19.49 22.00
C THR A 480 -15.81 19.32 22.43
N THR A 481 -16.15 19.97 23.54
CA THR A 481 -17.52 20.25 23.97
C THR A 481 -18.28 20.98 22.89
#